data_AF-A0AAE9XRB4-F1
#
_entry.id   AF-A0AAE9XRB4-F1
#
_cell.length_a   1.000
_cell.length_b   1.000
_cell.length_c   1.000
_cell.angle_alpha   90.00
_cell.angle_beta   90.00
_cell.angle_gamma   90.00
#
_symmetry.space_group_name_H-M   'P 1'
#
loop_
_entity.id
_entity.type
_entity.pdbx_description
1 polymer ?
#
loop_
_entity_poly.entity_id
_entity_poly.type
_entity_poly.pdbx_seq_one_letter_code
_entity_poly.pdbx_strand_id
1 'polypeptide(L)'
;MALKIIEFFGHKPLDPAAKQFSDNKLCPYIESACSKPNHGACSVRQTSGDPVICCPNRLYADSYRLLTDVGVEAFGQGIEVIKPDEWKNRQQFRELNGNEVVAFGHRWGRELPLPTPPGSTQAEKGKFYVDWVLAKLTAQGDLEQMTALEVQTIDTTGNYSDQSRAFFLGQPFHDKQGRELGYSNSGLNWENVNKRILPQLIYKGHVLRREPKCTKGLFFVCPQQVLERIRVRLGDNLHDYPLGAGTITFRSYSLGEPNAETARRDFAFACQFTTTVDQVALAFTSPRNLPDMGVYEGAIGAFLRR
;
A
#
# COMPACT_ATOMS: atom_id res chain seq x y z
N MET A 1 -21.53 11.27 -1.62
CA MET A 1 -20.28 10.55 -1.96
C MET A 1 -20.37 10.16 -3.42
N ALA A 2 -19.35 10.46 -4.21
CA ALA A 2 -19.33 10.15 -5.63
C ALA A 2 -17.92 9.70 -6.01
N LEU A 3 -17.84 8.54 -6.66
CA LEU A 3 -16.57 7.89 -7.01
C LEU A 3 -16.65 7.32 -8.42
N LYS A 4 -15.53 7.40 -9.14
CA LYS A 4 -15.39 6.87 -10.49
C LYS A 4 -14.15 5.99 -10.55
N ILE A 5 -14.27 4.80 -11.15
CA ILE A 5 -13.15 3.95 -11.52
C ILE A 5 -12.37 4.63 -12.65
N ILE A 6 -11.07 4.79 -12.45
CA ILE A 6 -10.14 5.42 -13.40
C ILE A 6 -9.23 4.38 -14.08
N GLU A 7 -8.94 3.28 -13.39
CA GLU A 7 -8.27 2.12 -13.97
C GLU A 7 -9.10 0.86 -13.70
N PHE A 8 -9.53 0.19 -14.77
CA PHE A 8 -10.25 -1.08 -14.76
C PHE A 8 -9.33 -2.14 -15.37
N PHE A 9 -8.96 -3.15 -14.57
CA PHE A 9 -7.93 -4.14 -14.92
C PHE A 9 -6.64 -3.48 -15.44
N GLY A 10 -6.26 -2.36 -14.82
CA GLY A 10 -5.04 -1.62 -15.12
C GLY A 10 -5.09 -0.71 -16.35
N HIS A 11 -6.20 -0.65 -17.06
CA HIS A 11 -6.38 0.20 -18.24
C HIS A 11 -7.50 1.22 -18.02
N LYS A 12 -7.62 2.22 -18.90
CA LYS A 12 -8.78 3.13 -18.88
C LYS A 12 -10.08 2.32 -19.03
N PRO A 13 -11.19 2.68 -18.34
CA PRO A 13 -12.47 2.03 -18.56
C PRO A 13 -12.87 2.04 -20.03
N LEU A 14 -13.39 0.90 -20.50
CA LEU A 14 -13.77 0.63 -21.90
C LEU A 14 -12.61 0.56 -22.90
N ASP A 15 -11.36 0.59 -22.44
CA ASP A 15 -10.23 0.32 -23.30
C ASP A 15 -10.25 -1.15 -23.78
N PRO A 16 -10.15 -1.42 -25.09
CA PRO A 16 -10.10 -2.78 -25.61
C PRO A 16 -8.97 -3.63 -25.02
N ALA A 17 -7.83 -3.01 -24.66
CA ALA A 17 -6.70 -3.70 -24.05
C ALA A 17 -7.07 -4.31 -22.68
N ALA A 18 -8.05 -3.73 -21.98
CA ALA A 18 -8.54 -4.25 -20.70
C ALA A 18 -9.27 -5.60 -20.86
N LYS A 19 -9.85 -5.87 -22.04
CA LYS A 19 -10.79 -6.98 -22.26
C LYS A 19 -10.16 -8.35 -22.00
N GLN A 20 -8.93 -8.56 -22.47
CA GLN A 20 -8.21 -9.80 -22.23
C GLN A 20 -8.02 -10.04 -20.71
N PHE A 21 -7.72 -8.99 -19.95
CA PHE A 21 -7.54 -9.10 -18.50
C PHE A 21 -8.87 -9.27 -17.76
N SER A 22 -9.92 -8.55 -18.15
CA SER A 22 -11.22 -8.64 -17.51
C SER A 22 -11.91 -9.99 -17.76
N ASP A 23 -11.88 -10.48 -19.01
CA ASP A 23 -12.54 -11.74 -19.40
C ASP A 23 -11.89 -12.94 -18.69
N ASN A 24 -10.56 -12.90 -18.53
CA ASN A 24 -9.79 -13.94 -17.85
C ASN A 24 -9.58 -13.68 -16.34
N LYS A 25 -10.09 -12.55 -15.81
CA LYS A 25 -9.93 -12.14 -14.41
C LYS A 25 -8.47 -12.08 -13.95
N LEU A 26 -7.58 -11.63 -14.84
CA LEU A 26 -6.13 -11.53 -14.62
C LEU A 26 -5.71 -10.11 -14.23
N CYS A 27 -4.79 -10.00 -13.26
CA CYS A 27 -4.17 -8.75 -12.88
C CYS A 27 -2.94 -8.49 -13.77
N PRO A 28 -2.88 -7.34 -14.49
CA PRO A 28 -1.76 -7.05 -15.39
C PRO A 28 -0.46 -6.71 -14.66
N TYR A 29 -0.50 -6.37 -13.37
CA TYR A 29 0.66 -5.91 -12.60
C TYR A 29 1.45 -7.04 -11.96
N ILE A 30 0.79 -8.15 -11.68
CA ILE A 30 1.38 -9.33 -11.03
C ILE A 30 1.18 -10.60 -11.86
N GLU A 31 0.75 -10.43 -13.11
CA GLU A 31 0.58 -11.47 -14.14
C GLU A 31 -0.12 -12.74 -13.66
N SER A 32 -1.21 -12.57 -12.91
CA SER A 32 -1.87 -13.69 -12.25
C SER A 32 -3.28 -13.34 -11.81
N ALA A 33 -4.00 -14.26 -11.15
CA ALA A 33 -5.40 -14.03 -10.77
C ALA A 33 -5.59 -12.72 -9.99
N CYS A 34 -6.56 -11.91 -10.44
CA CYS A 34 -6.92 -10.65 -9.82
C CYS A 34 -7.48 -10.86 -8.42
N SER A 35 -7.05 -10.03 -7.46
CA SER A 35 -7.55 -10.06 -6.08
C SER A 35 -8.99 -9.56 -5.96
N LYS A 36 -9.46 -8.78 -6.94
CA LYS A 36 -10.82 -8.23 -7.02
C LYS A 36 -11.49 -8.65 -8.35
N PRO A 37 -11.66 -9.96 -8.60
CA PRO A 37 -11.94 -10.49 -9.95
C PRO A 37 -13.33 -10.13 -10.50
N ASN A 38 -14.27 -9.71 -9.64
CA ASN A 38 -15.61 -9.27 -10.04
C ASN A 38 -15.80 -7.74 -9.97
N HIS A 39 -14.74 -7.00 -9.62
CA HIS A 39 -14.78 -5.54 -9.45
C HIS A 39 -13.78 -4.80 -10.33
N GLY A 40 -12.59 -5.36 -10.57
CA GLY A 40 -11.61 -4.86 -11.55
C GLY A 40 -10.96 -3.50 -11.27
N ALA A 41 -11.43 -2.74 -10.27
CA ALA A 41 -10.93 -1.41 -9.98
C ALA A 41 -9.51 -1.43 -9.38
N CYS A 42 -8.54 -0.89 -10.12
CA CYS A 42 -7.17 -0.68 -9.64
C CYS A 42 -6.99 0.68 -8.97
N SER A 43 -7.65 1.69 -9.55
CA SER A 43 -7.59 3.08 -9.11
C SER A 43 -8.93 3.79 -9.33
N VAL A 44 -9.22 4.74 -8.45
CA VAL A 44 -10.52 5.42 -8.37
C VAL A 44 -10.32 6.91 -8.11
N ARG A 45 -11.34 7.73 -8.38
CA ARG A 45 -11.30 9.19 -8.15
C ARG A 45 -12.63 9.67 -7.60
N GLN A 46 -12.60 10.54 -6.59
CA GLN A 46 -13.81 11.22 -6.11
C GLN A 46 -14.17 12.42 -7.01
N THR A 47 -15.34 13.05 -6.85
CA THR A 47 -15.73 14.22 -7.66
C THR A 47 -14.69 15.35 -7.62
N SER A 48 -14.13 15.58 -6.43
CA SER A 48 -13.04 16.51 -6.18
C SER A 48 -11.81 15.73 -5.74
N GLY A 49 -10.68 15.94 -6.40
CA GLY A 49 -9.39 15.35 -6.05
C GLY A 49 -8.81 14.44 -7.11
N ASP A 50 -7.56 14.05 -6.88
CA ASP A 50 -6.77 13.27 -7.82
C ASP A 50 -7.12 11.78 -7.77
N PRO A 51 -6.79 11.02 -8.85
CA PRO A 51 -6.88 9.57 -8.83
C PRO A 51 -6.06 8.96 -7.69
N VAL A 52 -6.67 8.00 -6.97
CA VAL A 52 -6.06 7.28 -5.86
C VAL A 52 -6.03 5.79 -6.17
N ILE A 53 -4.91 5.15 -5.91
CA ILE A 53 -4.76 3.69 -6.03
C ILE A 53 -5.53 3.01 -4.88
N CYS A 54 -6.45 2.12 -5.22
CA CYS A 54 -7.29 1.37 -4.26
C CYS A 54 -7.06 -0.15 -4.30
N CYS A 55 -6.03 -0.59 -5.01
CA CYS A 55 -5.64 -1.99 -5.12
C CYS A 55 -4.14 -2.13 -4.82
N PRO A 56 -3.72 -2.95 -3.83
CA PRO A 56 -2.30 -3.12 -3.52
C PRO A 56 -1.49 -3.63 -4.71
N ASN A 57 -2.05 -4.52 -5.53
CA ASN A 57 -1.36 -5.07 -6.70
C ASN A 57 -0.97 -3.99 -7.73
N ARG A 58 -1.68 -2.86 -7.76
CA ARG A 58 -1.35 -1.72 -8.63
C ARG A 58 -0.04 -1.04 -8.24
N LEU A 59 0.35 -1.11 -6.96
CA LEU A 59 1.63 -0.59 -6.48
C LEU A 59 2.80 -1.46 -6.97
N TYR A 60 2.58 -2.74 -7.29
CA TYR A 60 3.61 -3.63 -7.84
C TYR A 60 3.84 -3.46 -9.36
N ALA A 61 3.41 -2.34 -9.94
CA ALA A 61 3.68 -2.01 -11.33
C ALA A 61 5.18 -1.94 -11.63
N ASP A 62 5.51 -1.97 -12.93
CA ASP A 62 6.88 -1.93 -13.45
C ASP A 62 7.77 -3.01 -12.83
N SER A 63 7.28 -4.26 -12.83
CA SER A 63 7.99 -5.43 -12.33
C SER A 63 8.41 -5.30 -10.85
N TYR A 64 7.48 -4.88 -9.98
CA TYR A 64 7.74 -4.66 -8.56
C TYR A 64 8.81 -3.58 -8.30
N ARG A 65 8.88 -2.54 -9.15
CA ARG A 65 9.83 -1.42 -9.03
C ARG A 65 9.96 -0.86 -7.60
N LEU A 66 8.85 -0.79 -6.85
CA LEU A 66 8.89 -0.30 -5.47
C LEU A 66 9.86 -1.08 -4.57
N LEU A 67 10.07 -2.39 -4.82
CA LEU A 67 10.98 -3.22 -4.02
C LEU A 67 12.42 -2.85 -4.32
N THR A 68 12.75 -2.62 -5.59
CA THR A 68 14.06 -2.10 -6.02
C THR A 68 14.30 -0.72 -5.43
N ASP A 69 13.33 0.20 -5.53
CA ASP A 69 13.44 1.56 -5.01
C ASP A 69 13.71 1.57 -3.49
N VAL A 70 13.02 0.71 -2.72
CA VAL A 70 13.25 0.56 -1.28
C VAL A 70 14.56 -0.17 -0.98
N GLY A 71 14.92 -1.19 -1.76
CA GLY A 71 16.18 -1.91 -1.62
C GLY A 71 17.38 -0.97 -1.79
N VAL A 72 17.34 -0.11 -2.81
CA VAL A 72 18.37 0.92 -3.04
C VAL A 72 18.44 1.92 -1.89
N GLU A 73 17.31 2.38 -1.38
CA GLU A 73 17.25 3.29 -0.24
C GLU A 73 17.82 2.64 1.03
N ALA A 74 17.51 1.37 1.28
CA ALA A 74 17.93 0.64 2.48
C ALA A 74 19.41 0.22 2.42
N PHE A 75 19.87 -0.26 1.28
CA PHE A 75 21.12 -1.03 1.16
C PHE A 75 22.15 -0.40 0.22
N GLY A 76 21.78 0.65 -0.51
CA GLY A 76 22.65 1.35 -1.45
C GLY A 76 22.45 0.95 -2.91
N GLN A 77 23.15 1.66 -3.80
CA GLN A 77 23.10 1.42 -5.23
C GLN A 77 23.76 0.09 -5.62
N GLY A 78 23.35 -0.46 -6.76
CA GLY A 78 23.93 -1.68 -7.32
C GLY A 78 23.38 -2.98 -6.74
N ILE A 79 22.40 -2.91 -5.84
CA ILE A 79 21.68 -4.08 -5.34
C ILE A 79 20.78 -4.69 -6.41
N GLU A 80 20.53 -5.99 -6.29
CA GLU A 80 19.63 -6.72 -7.16
C GLU A 80 18.55 -7.42 -6.31
N VAL A 81 17.29 -7.01 -6.49
CA VAL A 81 16.17 -7.64 -5.77
C VAL A 81 15.75 -8.90 -6.51
N ILE A 82 15.91 -10.06 -5.86
CA ILE A 82 15.66 -11.38 -6.46
C ILE A 82 14.65 -12.20 -5.66
N LYS A 83 14.07 -13.21 -6.33
CA LYS A 83 13.16 -14.17 -5.70
C LYS A 83 13.93 -15.23 -4.90
N PRO A 84 13.30 -15.86 -3.89
CA PRO A 84 13.96 -16.92 -3.11
C PRO A 84 14.43 -18.11 -3.94
N ASP A 85 13.70 -18.52 -4.98
CA ASP A 85 14.10 -19.65 -5.83
C ASP A 85 15.28 -19.30 -6.75
N GLU A 86 15.36 -18.04 -7.21
CA GLU A 86 16.50 -17.55 -7.95
C GLU A 86 17.75 -17.49 -7.08
N TRP A 87 17.61 -17.02 -5.83
CA TRP A 87 18.71 -17.05 -4.86
C TRP A 87 19.23 -18.48 -4.62
N LYS A 88 18.34 -19.47 -4.41
CA LYS A 88 18.76 -20.87 -4.22
C LYS A 88 19.58 -21.38 -5.41
N ASN A 89 19.14 -21.06 -6.63
CA ASN A 89 19.86 -21.45 -7.84
C ASN A 89 21.26 -20.81 -7.87
N ARG A 90 21.35 -19.48 -7.70
CA ARG A 90 22.64 -18.78 -7.67
C ARG A 90 23.57 -19.29 -6.57
N GLN A 91 23.02 -19.60 -5.39
CA GLN A 91 23.79 -20.18 -4.29
C GLN A 91 24.34 -21.57 -4.66
N GLN A 92 23.51 -22.43 -5.28
CA GLN A 92 23.92 -23.76 -5.72
C GLN A 92 25.04 -23.70 -6.75
N PHE A 93 24.99 -22.74 -7.68
CA PHE A 93 26.00 -22.55 -8.73
C PHE A 93 27.16 -21.62 -8.32
N ARG A 94 27.18 -21.11 -7.08
CA ARG A 94 28.19 -20.17 -6.55
C ARG A 94 28.30 -18.87 -7.37
N GLU A 95 27.16 -18.34 -7.78
CA GLU A 95 27.04 -17.13 -8.60
C GLU A 95 26.66 -15.88 -7.77
N LEU A 96 26.60 -16.00 -6.44
CA LEU A 96 26.35 -14.87 -5.54
C LEU A 96 27.55 -13.92 -5.54
N ASN A 97 27.26 -12.61 -5.61
CA ASN A 97 28.28 -11.57 -5.58
C ASN A 97 28.15 -10.61 -4.38
N GLY A 98 27.13 -10.78 -3.54
CA GLY A 98 26.90 -9.99 -2.33
C GLY A 98 26.05 -8.74 -2.54
N ASN A 99 25.55 -8.51 -3.76
CA ASN A 99 24.59 -7.46 -4.06
C ASN A 99 23.14 -7.95 -4.03
N GLU A 100 22.93 -9.25 -3.83
CA GLU A 100 21.61 -9.85 -3.83
C GLU A 100 20.79 -9.46 -2.59
N VAL A 101 19.57 -8.98 -2.87
CA VAL A 101 18.54 -8.71 -1.87
C VAL A 101 17.38 -9.65 -2.13
N VAL A 102 17.22 -10.66 -1.27
CA VAL A 102 16.14 -11.62 -1.42
C VAL A 102 14.85 -11.03 -0.85
N ALA A 103 13.83 -10.90 -1.69
CA ALA A 103 12.52 -10.43 -1.29
C ALA A 103 11.60 -11.60 -0.92
N PHE A 104 11.10 -11.59 0.31
CA PHE A 104 10.10 -12.54 0.82
C PHE A 104 8.77 -11.81 0.99
N GLY A 105 7.73 -12.23 0.29
CA GLY A 105 6.43 -11.58 0.37
C GLY A 105 5.47 -12.07 -0.71
N HIS A 106 4.52 -11.22 -1.08
CA HIS A 106 3.44 -11.52 -2.02
C HIS A 106 3.88 -12.38 -3.22
N ARG A 107 3.61 -13.69 -3.14
CA ARG A 107 3.91 -14.69 -4.18
C ARG A 107 5.40 -14.87 -4.54
N TRP A 108 6.32 -14.23 -3.82
CA TRP A 108 7.77 -14.42 -3.95
C TRP A 108 8.28 -15.21 -2.74
N GLY A 109 7.78 -16.44 -2.63
CA GLY A 109 7.97 -17.30 -1.45
C GLY A 109 6.79 -17.25 -0.48
N ARG A 110 7.08 -17.13 0.82
CA ARG A 110 6.07 -17.05 1.88
C ARG A 110 6.23 -15.74 2.64
N GLU A 111 5.11 -15.14 3.04
CA GLU A 111 5.12 -14.10 4.07
C GLU A 111 5.74 -14.69 5.34
N LEU A 112 6.75 -14.02 5.89
CA LEU A 112 7.48 -14.51 7.06
C LEU A 112 6.68 -14.15 8.33
N PRO A 113 6.20 -15.13 9.10
CA PRO A 113 5.48 -14.85 10.33
C PRO A 113 6.45 -14.32 11.39
N LEU A 114 6.07 -13.24 12.06
CA LEU A 114 6.71 -12.75 13.26
C LEU A 114 6.28 -13.62 14.47
N PRO A 115 7.19 -13.93 15.41
CA PRO A 115 6.86 -14.70 16.61
C PRO A 115 5.87 -13.94 17.50
N THR A 116 4.88 -14.63 18.07
CA THR A 116 3.94 -14.05 19.04
C THR A 116 4.57 -13.89 20.43
N PRO A 117 4.11 -12.90 21.24
CA PRO A 117 4.58 -12.71 22.61
C PRO A 117 4.38 -13.97 23.49
N PRO A 118 5.30 -14.25 24.43
CA PRO A 118 5.13 -15.33 25.40
C PRO A 118 3.91 -15.07 26.31
N GLY A 119 3.01 -16.05 26.46
CA GLY A 119 1.84 -15.98 27.35
C GLY A 119 0.46 -15.94 26.69
N SER A 120 0.38 -15.94 25.35
CA SER A 120 -0.89 -16.01 24.61
C SER A 120 -1.37 -17.46 24.44
N THR A 121 -2.63 -17.74 24.80
CA THR A 121 -3.25 -19.07 24.68
C THR A 121 -3.44 -19.44 23.20
N GLN A 122 -3.44 -20.75 22.87
CA GLN A 122 -3.45 -21.23 21.48
C GLN A 122 -4.61 -20.73 20.61
N ALA A 123 -5.72 -20.31 21.21
CA ALA A 123 -6.93 -19.85 20.52
C ALA A 123 -6.88 -18.38 20.07
N GLU A 124 -5.96 -17.57 20.59
CA GLU A 124 -5.82 -16.12 20.29
C GLU A 124 -4.58 -15.81 19.42
N LYS A 125 -4.03 -16.83 18.74
CA LYS A 125 -2.77 -16.73 17.99
C LYS A 125 -2.95 -16.14 16.60
N GLY A 126 -3.02 -14.82 16.50
CA GLY A 126 -2.75 -14.15 15.23
C GLY A 126 -1.26 -14.27 14.88
N LYS A 127 -0.91 -15.06 13.85
CA LYS A 127 0.42 -14.97 13.24
C LYS A 127 0.53 -13.60 12.59
N PHE A 128 1.52 -12.81 12.99
CA PHE A 128 1.69 -11.45 12.50
C PHE A 128 2.60 -11.48 11.28
N TYR A 129 2.19 -10.89 10.17
CA TYR A 129 2.96 -10.89 8.93
C TYR A 129 3.30 -9.47 8.52
N VAL A 130 4.46 -9.31 7.90
CA VAL A 130 4.75 -8.15 7.08
C VAL A 130 4.55 -8.49 5.62
N ASP A 131 4.15 -7.51 4.80
CA ASP A 131 3.87 -7.77 3.38
C ASP A 131 5.15 -8.18 2.63
N TRP A 132 6.27 -7.54 2.98
CA TRP A 132 7.58 -7.89 2.45
C TRP A 132 8.68 -7.83 3.49
N VAL A 133 9.64 -8.74 3.36
CA VAL A 133 10.97 -8.65 3.97
C VAL A 133 12.00 -8.61 2.85
N LEU A 134 12.87 -7.62 2.89
CA LEU A 134 14.05 -7.57 2.03
C LEU A 134 15.27 -7.96 2.85
N ALA A 135 15.93 -9.03 2.44
CA ALA A 135 17.10 -9.59 3.10
C ALA A 135 18.34 -9.41 2.22
N LYS A 136 19.25 -8.52 2.60
CA LYS A 136 20.55 -8.36 1.94
C LYS A 136 21.48 -9.47 2.41
N LEU A 137 22.04 -10.21 1.46
CA LEU A 137 22.91 -11.34 1.74
C LEU A 137 24.37 -11.03 1.38
N THR A 138 25.30 -11.66 2.09
CA THR A 138 26.72 -11.66 1.73
C THR A 138 26.96 -12.56 0.52
N ALA A 139 28.14 -12.48 -0.09
CA ALA A 139 28.56 -13.39 -1.16
C ALA A 139 28.59 -14.88 -0.71
N GLN A 140 28.63 -15.14 0.60
CA GLN A 140 28.56 -16.47 1.19
C GLN A 140 27.11 -16.96 1.39
N GLY A 141 26.12 -16.08 1.20
CA GLY A 141 24.70 -16.36 1.40
C GLY A 141 24.21 -16.12 2.83
N ASP A 142 25.01 -15.46 3.69
CA ASP A 142 24.62 -15.14 5.06
C ASP A 142 23.81 -13.84 5.11
N LEU A 143 22.88 -13.74 6.07
CA LEU A 143 22.10 -12.52 6.27
C LEU A 143 22.98 -11.38 6.82
N GLU A 144 23.23 -10.38 5.98
CA GLU A 144 24.00 -9.19 6.36
C GLU A 144 23.09 -8.18 7.07
N GLN A 145 22.00 -7.79 6.41
CA GLN A 145 21.03 -6.79 6.86
C GLN A 145 19.64 -7.13 6.33
N MET A 146 18.60 -6.61 6.98
CA MET A 146 17.23 -6.70 6.49
C MET A 146 16.46 -5.41 6.72
N THR A 147 15.35 -5.29 6.00
CA THR A 147 14.27 -4.35 6.29
C THR A 147 12.93 -5.01 5.95
N ALA A 148 11.84 -4.40 6.38
CA ALA A 148 10.50 -4.86 6.07
C ALA A 148 9.69 -3.74 5.43
N LEU A 149 8.74 -4.11 4.59
CA LEU A 149 7.82 -3.19 3.94
C LEU A 149 6.38 -3.60 4.25
N GLU A 150 5.58 -2.57 4.48
CA GLU A 150 4.12 -2.62 4.53
C GLU A 150 3.56 -1.85 3.35
N VAL A 151 2.69 -2.49 2.59
CA VAL A 151 2.07 -1.93 1.38
C VAL A 151 0.59 -1.78 1.63
N GLN A 152 0.12 -0.55 1.73
CA GLN A 152 -1.30 -0.30 1.98
C GLN A 152 -1.90 0.72 1.04
N THR A 153 -3.13 0.44 0.61
CA THR A 153 -3.92 1.31 -0.25
C THR A 153 -5.18 1.79 0.46
N ILE A 154 -5.94 2.66 -0.20
CA ILE A 154 -7.23 3.11 0.34
C ILE A 154 -8.33 2.08 0.02
N ASP A 155 -9.09 1.71 1.04
CA ASP A 155 -10.33 0.97 0.86
C ASP A 155 -11.44 1.91 0.40
N THR A 156 -12.37 1.40 -0.39
CA THR A 156 -13.58 2.14 -0.77
C THR A 156 -14.71 1.92 0.25
N THR A 157 -15.60 2.90 0.38
CA THR A 157 -16.89 2.75 1.08
C THR A 157 -18.05 2.69 0.09
N GLY A 158 -19.15 2.04 0.49
CA GLY A 158 -20.30 1.84 -0.39
C GLY A 158 -20.00 0.84 -1.51
N ASN A 159 -20.75 0.94 -2.62
CA ASN A 159 -20.71 -0.05 -3.69
C ASN A 159 -20.60 0.58 -5.08
N TYR A 160 -19.54 0.22 -5.83
CA TYR A 160 -19.33 0.61 -7.23
C TYR A 160 -19.55 -0.56 -8.22
N SER A 161 -20.19 -1.64 -7.78
CA SER A 161 -20.40 -2.87 -8.58
C SER A 161 -21.17 -2.63 -9.87
N ASP A 162 -22.14 -1.70 -9.89
CA ASP A 162 -22.86 -1.38 -11.13
C ASP A 162 -21.95 -0.77 -12.19
N GLN A 163 -21.03 0.10 -11.77
CA GLN A 163 -20.02 0.67 -12.66
C GLN A 163 -19.07 -0.41 -13.17
N SER A 164 -18.60 -1.30 -12.29
CA SER A 164 -17.79 -2.46 -12.68
C SER A 164 -18.52 -3.35 -13.69
N ARG A 165 -19.78 -3.70 -13.42
CA ARG A 165 -20.61 -4.55 -14.27
C ARG A 165 -20.79 -3.96 -15.67
N ALA A 166 -21.05 -2.65 -15.78
CA ALA A 166 -21.14 -1.99 -17.08
C ALA A 166 -19.83 -2.16 -17.87
N PHE A 167 -18.67 -1.97 -17.23
CA PHE A 167 -17.38 -2.12 -17.89
C PHE A 167 -17.05 -3.56 -18.29
N PHE A 168 -17.44 -4.55 -17.47
CA PHE A 168 -17.36 -5.97 -17.87
C PHE A 168 -18.18 -6.27 -19.13
N LEU A 169 -19.34 -5.62 -19.29
CA LEU A 169 -20.19 -5.76 -20.47
C LEU A 169 -19.71 -4.92 -21.67
N GLY A 170 -18.61 -4.18 -21.53
CA GLY A 170 -18.13 -3.24 -22.56
C GLY A 170 -19.07 -2.05 -22.77
N GLN A 171 -19.89 -1.70 -21.76
CA GLN A 171 -20.89 -0.65 -21.83
C GLN A 171 -20.51 0.55 -20.96
N PRO A 172 -20.80 1.79 -21.39
CA PRO A 172 -20.62 2.95 -20.54
C PRO A 172 -21.56 2.91 -19.33
N PHE A 173 -21.02 3.27 -18.18
CA PHE A 173 -21.82 3.50 -16.98
C PHE A 173 -22.38 4.92 -16.99
N HIS A 174 -23.70 5.05 -16.90
CA HIS A 174 -24.39 6.33 -16.76
C HIS A 174 -24.81 6.54 -15.30
N ASP A 175 -24.47 7.68 -14.73
CA ASP A 175 -24.94 8.01 -13.38
C ASP A 175 -26.33 8.67 -13.38
N LYS A 176 -26.84 9.01 -12.18
CA LYS A 176 -28.17 9.62 -12.00
C LYS A 176 -28.34 10.96 -12.72
N GLN A 177 -27.24 11.61 -13.10
CA GLN A 177 -27.25 12.87 -13.83
C GLN A 177 -27.07 12.67 -15.35
N GLY A 178 -27.04 11.42 -15.82
CA GLY A 178 -26.86 11.10 -17.24
C GLY A 178 -25.44 11.24 -17.75
N ARG A 179 -24.43 11.38 -16.86
CA ARG A 179 -23.03 11.51 -17.29
C ARG A 179 -22.48 10.17 -17.76
N GLU A 180 -21.92 10.14 -18.96
CA GLU A 180 -21.21 8.97 -19.48
C GLU A 180 -19.89 8.75 -18.72
N LEU A 181 -19.61 7.49 -18.35
CA LEU A 181 -18.58 7.13 -17.39
C LEU A 181 -18.77 7.94 -16.09
N GLY A 182 -20.02 7.97 -15.59
CA GLY A 182 -20.43 8.77 -14.45
C GLY A 182 -19.89 8.29 -13.10
N TYR A 183 -20.44 8.80 -12.00
CA TYR A 183 -20.01 8.48 -10.65
C TYR A 183 -20.95 7.48 -9.96
N SER A 184 -20.39 6.50 -9.25
CA SER A 184 -21.13 5.64 -8.32
C SER A 184 -21.35 6.35 -6.97
N ASN A 185 -22.25 5.82 -6.14
CA ASN A 185 -22.47 6.29 -4.76
C ASN A 185 -21.45 5.71 -3.77
N SER A 186 -20.18 5.62 -4.18
CA SER A 186 -19.08 5.13 -3.33
C SER A 186 -18.20 6.27 -2.83
N GLY A 187 -17.44 5.99 -1.78
CA GLY A 187 -16.45 6.90 -1.20
C GLY A 187 -15.13 6.21 -0.92
N LEU A 188 -14.25 6.92 -0.22
CA LEU A 188 -12.97 6.41 0.26
C LEU A 188 -13.02 6.27 1.78
N ASN A 189 -12.54 5.14 2.31
CA ASN A 189 -12.57 4.81 3.73
C ASN A 189 -11.37 5.41 4.46
N TRP A 190 -11.34 6.74 4.59
CA TRP A 190 -10.24 7.43 5.27
C TRP A 190 -10.11 7.03 6.74
N GLU A 191 -11.20 6.61 7.38
CA GLU A 191 -11.19 6.09 8.75
C GLU A 191 -10.29 4.86 8.94
N ASN A 192 -10.02 4.10 7.87
CA ASN A 192 -9.12 2.96 7.92
C ASN A 192 -7.69 3.36 8.31
N VAL A 193 -7.27 4.59 7.97
CA VAL A 193 -5.98 5.14 8.38
C VAL A 193 -5.83 5.12 9.89
N ASN A 194 -6.87 5.58 10.60
CA ASN A 194 -6.91 5.62 12.06
C ASN A 194 -7.10 4.24 12.69
N LYS A 195 -8.02 3.44 12.13
CA LYS A 195 -8.44 2.19 12.75
C LYS A 195 -7.45 1.05 12.54
N ARG A 196 -6.72 1.03 11.43
CA ARG A 196 -5.89 -0.12 11.04
C ARG A 196 -4.45 0.27 10.70
N ILE A 197 -4.25 1.27 9.84
CA ILE A 197 -2.92 1.57 9.30
C ILE A 197 -1.94 1.99 10.40
N LEU A 198 -2.21 3.12 11.09
CA LEU A 198 -1.28 3.64 12.09
C LEU A 198 -1.02 2.66 13.25
N PRO A 199 -2.04 2.01 13.85
CA PRO A 199 -1.80 1.00 14.89
C PRO A 199 -0.90 -0.16 14.41
N GLN A 200 -1.10 -0.65 13.18
CA GLN A 200 -0.26 -1.72 12.63
C GLN A 200 1.18 -1.25 12.42
N LEU A 201 1.39 -0.05 11.89
CA LEU A 201 2.73 0.50 11.68
C LEU A 201 3.51 0.70 12.98
N ILE A 202 2.85 1.21 14.02
CA ILE A 202 3.46 1.39 15.34
C ILE A 202 3.90 0.04 15.91
N TYR A 203 3.00 -0.94 15.90
CA TYR A 203 3.30 -2.28 16.42
C TYR A 203 4.43 -2.96 15.63
N LYS A 204 4.34 -3.00 14.29
CA LYS A 204 5.37 -3.59 13.41
C LYS A 204 6.72 -2.92 13.59
N GLY A 205 6.73 -1.59 13.67
CA GLY A 205 7.94 -0.81 13.89
C GLY A 205 8.64 -1.17 15.21
N HIS A 206 7.88 -1.35 16.30
CA HIS A 206 8.45 -1.79 17.58
C HIS A 206 8.97 -3.23 17.55
N VAL A 207 8.29 -4.14 16.85
CA VAL A 207 8.77 -5.52 16.68
C VAL A 207 10.10 -5.52 15.91
N LEU A 208 10.14 -4.82 14.77
CA LEU A 208 11.33 -4.74 13.91
C LEU A 208 12.50 -4.03 14.58
N ARG A 209 12.26 -3.08 15.48
CA ARG A 209 13.31 -2.44 16.30
C ARG A 209 14.12 -3.46 17.12
N ARG A 210 13.52 -4.60 17.47
CA ARG A 210 14.18 -5.65 18.27
C ARG A 210 15.01 -6.61 17.43
N GLU A 211 14.88 -6.57 16.11
CA GLU A 211 15.65 -7.42 15.20
C GLU A 211 17.03 -6.81 14.95
N PRO A 212 18.14 -7.44 15.41
CA PRO A 212 19.48 -6.84 15.30
C PRO A 212 19.92 -6.57 13.86
N LYS A 213 19.38 -7.33 12.92
CA LYS A 213 19.66 -7.22 11.48
C LYS A 213 18.75 -6.21 10.78
N CYS A 214 17.69 -5.72 11.43
CA CYS A 214 16.78 -4.71 10.89
C CYS A 214 17.31 -3.29 11.13
N THR A 215 18.33 -2.91 10.37
CA THR A 215 19.07 -1.66 10.61
C THR A 215 18.43 -0.42 9.99
N LYS A 216 17.45 -0.60 9.10
CA LYS A 216 16.79 0.48 8.34
C LYS A 216 15.33 0.72 8.73
N GLY A 217 14.86 0.01 9.75
CA GLY A 217 13.49 0.14 10.26
C GLY A 217 12.45 -0.43 9.30
N LEU A 218 11.24 0.13 9.39
CA LEU A 218 10.08 -0.27 8.59
C LEU A 218 9.86 0.73 7.45
N PHE A 219 9.59 0.24 6.25
CA PHE A 219 9.08 1.07 5.16
C PHE A 219 7.56 0.91 5.06
N PHE A 220 6.84 2.01 4.98
CA PHE A 220 5.42 2.03 4.67
C PHE A 220 5.21 2.63 3.28
N VAL A 221 4.73 1.83 2.34
CA VAL A 221 4.50 2.21 0.95
C VAL A 221 3.01 2.38 0.70
N CYS A 222 2.60 3.55 0.21
CA CYS A 222 1.19 3.85 -0.01
C CYS A 222 0.97 4.83 -1.18
N PRO A 223 -0.28 5.06 -1.59
CA PRO A 223 -0.62 6.16 -2.51
C PRO A 223 -0.38 7.52 -1.85
N GLN A 224 0.03 8.53 -2.63
CA GLN A 224 0.27 9.90 -2.14
C GLN A 224 -0.86 10.46 -1.28
N GLN A 225 -2.11 10.24 -1.66
CA GLN A 225 -3.27 10.75 -0.91
C GLN A 225 -3.47 10.05 0.44
N VAL A 226 -3.02 8.80 0.58
CA VAL A 226 -3.01 8.11 1.88
C VAL A 226 -1.93 8.71 2.77
N LEU A 227 -0.76 9.02 2.22
CA LEU A 227 0.32 9.68 2.95
C LEU A 227 -0.08 11.07 3.45
N GLU A 228 -0.71 11.88 2.60
CA GLU A 228 -1.23 13.20 2.98
C GLU A 228 -2.23 13.11 4.13
N ARG A 229 -3.11 12.12 4.11
CA ARG A 229 -4.06 11.87 5.21
C ARG A 229 -3.36 11.44 6.50
N ILE A 230 -2.31 10.63 6.40
CA ILE A 230 -1.48 10.27 7.55
C ILE A 230 -0.80 11.53 8.13
N ARG A 231 -0.24 12.40 7.29
CA ARG A 231 0.37 13.67 7.74
C ARG A 231 -0.62 14.57 8.45
N VAL A 232 -1.80 14.80 7.86
CA VAL A 232 -2.86 15.58 8.51
C VAL A 232 -3.26 14.97 9.85
N ARG A 233 -3.31 13.63 9.94
CA ARG A 233 -3.67 12.95 11.19
C ARG A 233 -2.61 13.09 12.28
N LEU A 234 -1.34 12.90 11.94
CA LEU A 234 -0.21 12.97 12.88
C LEU A 234 0.18 14.43 13.20
N GLY A 235 -0.19 15.38 12.35
CA GLY A 235 0.18 16.79 12.44
C GLY A 235 1.60 17.07 11.94
N ASP A 236 1.91 18.36 11.76
CA ASP A 236 3.15 18.81 11.10
C ASP A 236 4.39 18.84 12.00
N ASN A 237 4.33 18.23 13.19
CA ASN A 237 5.41 18.29 14.19
C ASN A 237 6.30 17.04 14.21
N LEU A 238 6.21 16.18 13.19
CA LEU A 238 7.11 15.03 13.07
C LEU A 238 8.45 15.54 12.54
N HIS A 239 9.51 15.28 13.31
CA HIS A 239 10.86 15.59 12.85
C HIS A 239 11.35 14.47 11.93
N ASP A 240 12.15 14.86 10.94
CA ASP A 240 12.84 13.94 10.05
C ASP A 240 14.05 13.31 10.75
N TYR A 241 14.20 12.00 10.57
CA TYR A 241 15.30 11.20 11.09
C TYR A 241 15.95 10.40 9.96
N PRO A 242 17.26 10.12 10.02
CA PRO A 242 17.88 9.17 9.11
C PRO A 242 17.29 7.76 9.31
N LEU A 243 17.43 6.91 8.30
CA LEU A 243 17.08 5.49 8.40
C LEU A 243 17.80 4.83 9.59
N GLY A 244 17.06 4.10 10.41
CA GLY A 244 17.64 3.43 11.57
C GLY A 244 16.74 2.35 12.15
N ALA A 245 17.28 1.59 13.09
CA ALA A 245 16.46 0.66 13.87
C ALA A 245 15.36 1.45 14.59
N GLY A 246 14.10 1.03 14.41
CA GLY A 246 12.97 1.70 15.06
C GLY A 246 12.51 3.00 14.41
N THR A 247 12.88 3.25 13.15
CA THR A 247 12.27 4.29 12.31
C THR A 247 11.18 3.70 11.42
N ILE A 248 10.28 4.57 10.96
CA ILE A 248 9.32 4.29 9.88
C ILE A 248 9.60 5.27 8.75
N THR A 249 9.88 4.73 7.57
CA THR A 249 10.01 5.49 6.33
C THR A 249 8.70 5.43 5.58
N PHE A 250 7.99 6.54 5.53
CA PHE A 250 6.78 6.66 4.73
C PHE A 250 7.17 7.03 3.32
N ARG A 251 6.78 6.20 2.36
CA ARG A 251 7.06 6.36 0.93
C ARG A 251 5.76 6.37 0.16
N SER A 252 5.59 7.34 -0.72
CA SER A 252 4.40 7.45 -1.54
C SER A 252 4.69 7.37 -3.03
N TYR A 253 3.69 6.83 -3.73
CA TYR A 253 3.64 6.83 -5.19
C TYR A 253 2.34 7.45 -5.67
N SER A 254 2.38 8.07 -6.84
CA SER A 254 1.24 8.67 -7.52
C SER A 254 1.00 8.00 -8.87
N LEU A 255 -0.22 8.18 -9.36
CA LEU A 255 -0.57 7.85 -10.73
C LEU A 255 -0.17 9.03 -11.61
N GLY A 256 0.69 8.78 -12.58
CA GLY A 256 1.01 9.76 -13.61
C GLY A 256 -0.12 9.92 -14.62
N GLU A 257 0.21 10.63 -15.70
CA GLU A 257 -0.69 10.77 -16.84
C GLU A 257 -0.87 9.43 -17.57
N PRO A 258 -1.99 9.24 -18.29
CA PRO A 258 -2.15 8.11 -19.20
C PRO A 258 -1.06 8.17 -20.27
N ASN A 259 -0.27 7.10 -20.37
CA ASN A 259 0.66 6.88 -21.45
C ASN A 259 -0.12 6.51 -22.72
N ALA A 260 0.09 7.28 -23.80
CA ALA A 260 -0.65 7.14 -25.04
C ALA A 260 -0.37 5.82 -25.78
N GLU A 261 0.81 5.23 -25.59
CA GLU A 261 1.23 3.99 -26.28
C GLU A 261 0.73 2.74 -25.56
N THR A 262 0.78 2.74 -24.22
CA THR A 262 0.42 1.56 -23.42
C THR A 262 -1.02 1.59 -22.91
N ALA A 263 -1.69 2.74 -23.03
CA ALA A 263 -3.00 3.03 -22.45
C ALA A 263 -3.09 2.76 -20.94
N ARG A 264 -1.95 2.79 -20.25
CA ARG A 264 -1.82 2.66 -18.79
C ARG A 264 -1.33 3.97 -18.20
N ARG A 265 -1.53 4.18 -16.90
CA ARG A 265 -0.95 5.34 -16.20
C ARG A 265 0.44 5.01 -15.68
N ASP A 266 1.32 5.98 -15.73
CA ASP A 266 2.66 5.83 -15.17
C ASP A 266 2.61 5.63 -13.65
N PHE A 267 3.58 4.88 -13.12
CA PHE A 267 3.78 4.69 -11.70
C PHE A 267 4.96 5.55 -11.25
N ALA A 268 4.67 6.65 -10.55
CA ALA A 268 5.66 7.67 -10.22
C ALA A 268 5.91 7.73 -8.72
N PHE A 269 7.19 7.79 -8.33
CA PHE A 269 7.57 8.16 -6.98
C PHE A 269 7.10 9.59 -6.69
N ALA A 270 6.41 9.80 -5.57
CA ALA A 270 5.88 11.11 -5.19
C ALA A 270 6.76 11.79 -4.14
N CYS A 271 6.82 11.23 -2.92
CA CYS A 271 7.75 11.70 -1.90
C CYS A 271 8.05 10.60 -0.87
N GLN A 272 9.01 10.88 0.00
CA GLN A 272 9.26 10.09 1.20
C GLN A 272 9.67 10.96 2.37
N PHE A 273 9.46 10.46 3.57
CA PHE A 273 10.05 10.99 4.80
C PHE A 273 10.24 9.88 5.83
N THR A 274 11.17 10.07 6.75
CA THR A 274 11.48 9.07 7.78
C THR A 274 11.37 9.71 9.15
N THR A 275 10.70 9.03 10.07
CA THR A 275 10.57 9.47 11.46
C THR A 275 10.65 8.28 12.40
N THR A 276 10.61 8.51 13.72
CA THR A 276 10.69 7.42 14.69
C THR A 276 9.32 6.81 14.97
N VAL A 277 9.29 5.51 15.29
CA VAL A 277 8.05 4.83 15.72
C VAL A 277 7.43 5.53 16.94
N ASP A 278 8.26 6.05 17.84
CA ASP A 278 7.81 6.72 19.07
C ASP A 278 7.12 8.06 18.77
N GLN A 279 7.61 8.84 17.80
CA GLN A 279 6.94 10.08 17.38
C GLN A 279 5.60 9.78 16.73
N VAL A 280 5.52 8.75 15.89
CA VAL A 280 4.23 8.33 15.29
C VAL A 280 3.25 7.90 16.39
N ALA A 281 3.70 7.11 17.37
CA ALA A 281 2.87 6.66 18.48
C ALA A 281 2.37 7.83 19.36
N LEU A 282 3.27 8.74 19.71
CA LEU A 282 2.95 9.93 20.50
C LEU A 282 1.98 10.84 19.75
N ALA A 283 2.24 11.12 18.47
CA ALA A 283 1.37 11.97 17.64
C ALA A 283 -0.01 11.34 17.46
N PHE A 284 -0.07 10.03 17.22
CA PHE A 284 -1.33 9.30 17.04
C PHE A 284 -2.21 9.29 18.30
N THR A 285 -1.60 9.20 19.49
CA THR A 285 -2.32 9.17 20.78
C THR A 285 -2.56 10.56 21.38
N SER A 286 -1.95 11.61 20.81
CA SER A 286 -2.05 12.96 21.36
C SER A 286 -3.47 13.55 21.20
N PRO A 287 -4.03 14.19 22.25
CA PRO A 287 -5.36 14.82 22.20
C PRO A 287 -5.39 16.15 21.43
N ARG A 288 -4.38 16.44 20.59
CA ARG A 288 -4.22 17.74 19.92
C ARG A 288 -5.29 18.05 18.87
N ASN A 289 -5.95 17.03 18.31
CA ASN A 289 -6.97 17.17 17.27
C ASN A 289 -8.37 16.79 17.79
N LEU A 290 -8.66 17.06 19.07
CA LEU A 290 -10.00 16.83 19.62
C LEU A 290 -10.98 17.92 19.13
N PRO A 291 -12.26 17.57 18.91
CA PRO A 291 -13.31 18.56 18.66
C PRO A 291 -13.47 19.50 19.86
N ASP A 292 -14.10 20.65 19.64
CA ASP A 292 -14.45 21.59 20.72
C ASP A 292 -15.28 20.91 21.83
N MET A 293 -15.21 21.47 23.03
CA MET A 293 -16.05 21.02 24.14
C MET A 293 -17.54 21.19 23.78
N GLY A 294 -18.35 20.19 24.11
CA GLY A 294 -19.80 20.23 23.88
C GLY A 294 -20.27 19.94 22.45
N VAL A 295 -19.38 19.48 21.54
CA VAL A 295 -19.76 19.15 20.14
C VAL A 295 -20.92 18.16 20.06
N TYR A 296 -20.98 17.15 20.93
CA TYR A 296 -22.10 16.22 20.97
C TYR A 296 -23.40 16.87 21.46
N GLU A 297 -23.35 17.71 22.49
CA GLU A 297 -24.53 18.41 23.02
C GLU A 297 -25.11 19.37 21.98
N GLY A 298 -24.25 20.12 21.28
CA GLY A 298 -24.63 20.98 20.18
C GLY A 298 -25.29 20.20 19.03
N ALA A 299 -24.71 19.06 18.64
CA ALA A 299 -25.26 18.20 17.59
C ALA A 299 -26.62 17.60 17.97
N ILE A 300 -26.77 17.09 19.21
CA ILE A 300 -28.03 16.55 19.73
C ILE A 300 -29.09 17.65 19.77
N GLY A 301 -28.75 18.83 20.30
CA GLY A 301 -29.67 19.97 20.36
C GLY A 301 -30.09 20.48 18.99
N ALA A 302 -29.24 20.38 17.96
CA ALA A 302 -29.60 20.71 16.58
C ALA A 302 -30.52 19.65 15.95
N PHE A 303 -30.29 18.37 16.24
CA PHE A 303 -31.11 17.27 15.74
C PHE A 303 -32.53 17.29 16.32
N LEU A 304 -32.66 17.49 17.63
CA LEU A 304 -33.96 17.51 18.32
C LEU A 304 -34.84 18.74 17.99
N ARG A 305 -34.25 19.79 17.39
CA ARG A 305 -34.96 21.00 16.96
C ARG A 305 -35.45 20.95 15.51
N ARG A 306 -35.13 19.89 14.76
CA ARG A 306 -35.67 19.60 13.43
C ARG A 306 -36.88 18.68 13.55
#